data_AF-A0A945P8B3-F1
#
_entry.id   AF-A0A945P8B3-F1
#
_cell.length_a   1.000
_cell.length_b   1.000
_cell.length_c   1.000
_cell.angle_alpha   90.00
_cell.angle_beta   90.00
_cell.angle_gamma   90.00
#
_symmetry.space_group_name_H-M   'P 1'
#
loop_
_entity.id
_entity.type
_entity.pdbx_description
1 polymer ?
#
loop_
_entity_poly.entity_id
_entity_poly.type
_entity_poly.pdbx_seq_one_letter_code
_entity_poly.pdbx_strand_id
1 'polypeptide(L)'
;TNPKTRESRLFTSIPKFIERSVTTLLRMYAMYRPLRVFLLIGLAMSLIGFAPIGRFLFFYMTGEGAGHIQSLVIGGALLIMGLMTFLVGMVADLISHNRQLVEMTLEKVRRLELALPAESAPKENLSSQIEAELPEAVISARERTRNAG
;
A
#
# COMPACT_ATOMS: atom_id res chain seq x y z
N THR A 1 34.38 -8.57 -43.63
CA THR A 1 34.55 -8.61 -42.17
C THR A 1 34.85 -7.22 -41.66
N ASN A 2 33.87 -6.51 -41.11
CA ASN A 2 34.04 -5.12 -40.69
C ASN A 2 34.48 -5.08 -39.19
N PRO A 3 35.56 -4.37 -38.82
CA PRO A 3 36.07 -4.34 -37.46
C PRO A 3 35.25 -3.38 -36.57
N LYS A 4 35.00 -3.78 -35.32
CA LYS A 4 34.17 -3.03 -34.36
C LYS A 4 34.92 -1.79 -33.84
N THR A 5 34.51 -0.62 -34.31
CA THR A 5 34.91 0.70 -33.79
C THR A 5 33.78 1.29 -32.94
N ARG A 6 33.95 1.30 -31.62
CA ARG A 6 33.46 2.31 -30.65
C ARG A 6 33.32 1.69 -29.27
N GLU A 7 34.19 2.09 -28.35
CA GLU A 7 34.07 1.74 -26.93
C GLU A 7 32.79 2.34 -26.34
N SER A 8 31.93 1.46 -25.84
CA SER A 8 30.68 1.81 -25.18
C SER A 8 30.95 2.44 -23.81
N ARG A 9 31.00 3.77 -23.76
CA ARG A 9 31.09 4.56 -22.52
C ARG A 9 29.75 4.70 -21.77
N LEU A 10 28.82 3.75 -21.92
CA LEU A 10 27.49 3.83 -21.28
C LEU A 10 27.36 3.03 -19.97
N PHE A 11 28.38 2.26 -19.58
CA PHE A 11 28.35 1.45 -18.35
C PHE A 11 29.42 1.88 -17.36
N THR A 12 29.28 3.08 -16.79
CA THR A 12 30.21 3.55 -15.75
C THR A 12 30.03 2.78 -14.42
N SER A 13 29.09 1.84 -14.31
CA SER A 13 29.11 0.75 -13.33
C SER A 13 27.87 -0.15 -13.48
N ILE A 14 28.05 -1.34 -14.08
CA ILE A 14 27.07 -2.44 -14.02
C ILE A 14 26.53 -2.69 -12.60
N PRO A 15 27.37 -2.76 -11.53
CA PRO A 15 26.86 -3.00 -10.18
C PRO A 15 25.90 -1.92 -9.68
N LYS A 16 26.16 -0.65 -9.98
CA LYS A 16 25.31 0.48 -9.55
C LYS A 16 23.96 0.51 -10.28
N PHE A 17 23.94 0.04 -11.53
CA PHE A 17 22.70 -0.12 -12.29
C PHE A 17 21.83 -1.26 -11.73
N ILE A 18 22.47 -2.39 -11.38
CA ILE A 18 21.78 -3.54 -10.77
C ILE A 18 21.19 -3.14 -9.41
N GLU A 19 21.94 -2.44 -8.55
CA GLU A 19 21.48 -2.00 -7.23
C GLU A 19 20.20 -1.14 -7.30
N ARG A 20 20.16 -0.14 -8.19
CA ARG A 20 19.00 0.73 -8.39
C ARG A 20 17.78 -0.03 -8.95
N SER A 21 18.02 -0.98 -9.84
CA SER A 21 16.96 -1.78 -10.46
C SER A 21 16.37 -2.78 -9.45
N VAL A 22 17.23 -3.44 -8.68
CA VAL A 22 16.84 -4.40 -7.63
C VAL A 22 16.06 -3.70 -6.52
N THR A 23 16.50 -2.54 -6.05
CA THR A 23 15.78 -1.77 -5.02
C THR A 23 14.40 -1.33 -5.49
N THR A 24 14.26 -0.91 -6.76
CA THR A 24 12.97 -0.56 -7.36
C THR A 24 12.03 -1.77 -7.43
N LEU A 25 12.55 -2.91 -7.88
CA LEU A 25 11.79 -4.16 -7.95
C LEU A 25 11.35 -4.65 -6.56
N LEU A 26 12.26 -4.61 -5.58
CA LEU A 26 11.98 -4.96 -4.19
C LEU A 26 10.89 -4.07 -3.62
N ARG A 27 10.91 -2.76 -3.90
CA ARG A 27 9.90 -1.81 -3.42
C ARG A 27 8.51 -2.10 -4.01
N MET A 28 8.43 -2.34 -5.31
CA MET A 28 7.18 -2.78 -5.95
C MET A 28 6.70 -4.10 -5.37
N TYR A 29 7.58 -5.10 -5.27
CA TYR A 29 7.21 -6.42 -4.79
C TYR A 29 6.78 -6.41 -3.32
N ALA A 30 7.45 -5.63 -2.46
CA ALA A 30 7.04 -5.41 -1.08
C ALA A 30 5.67 -4.75 -0.96
N MET A 31 5.26 -3.92 -1.93
CA MET A 31 3.93 -3.31 -1.93
C MET A 31 2.82 -4.31 -2.29
N TYR A 32 3.10 -5.27 -3.18
CA TYR A 32 2.12 -6.28 -3.62
C TYR A 32 2.12 -7.56 -2.76
N ARG A 33 3.27 -7.94 -2.20
CA ARG A 33 3.46 -9.16 -1.40
C ARG A 33 4.41 -8.90 -0.23
N PRO A 34 4.03 -8.01 0.71
CA PRO A 34 4.88 -7.63 1.85
C PRO A 34 5.31 -8.84 2.67
N LEU A 35 4.40 -9.79 2.93
CA LEU A 35 4.70 -11.00 3.71
C LEU A 35 5.95 -11.70 3.20
N ARG A 36 6.05 -11.97 1.89
CA ARG A 36 7.17 -12.74 1.32
C ARG A 36 8.51 -12.06 1.51
N VAL A 37 8.57 -10.72 1.40
CA VAL A 37 9.83 -9.97 1.54
C VAL A 37 10.33 -10.05 2.98
N PHE A 38 9.46 -9.75 3.95
CA PHE A 38 9.82 -9.79 5.36
C PHE A 38 10.05 -11.20 5.88
N LEU A 39 9.31 -12.20 5.38
CA LEU A 39 9.58 -13.62 5.65
C LEU A 39 11.00 -14.00 5.21
N LEU A 40 11.43 -13.58 4.02
CA LEU A 40 12.74 -13.93 3.48
C LEU A 40 13.88 -13.30 4.30
N ILE A 41 13.72 -12.03 4.69
CA ILE A 41 14.68 -11.32 5.53
C ILE A 41 14.70 -11.91 6.95
N GLY A 42 13.53 -12.11 7.55
CA GLY A 42 13.39 -12.69 8.90
C GLY A 42 13.94 -14.11 8.96
N LEU A 43 13.71 -14.92 7.93
CA LEU A 43 14.26 -16.27 7.81
C LEU A 43 15.79 -16.23 7.69
N ALA A 44 16.33 -15.37 6.82
CA ALA A 44 17.78 -15.21 6.68
C ALA A 44 18.43 -14.81 8.01
N MET A 45 17.87 -13.82 8.72
CA MET A 45 18.34 -13.42 10.05
C MET A 45 18.23 -14.54 11.08
N SER A 46 17.12 -15.29 11.07
CA SER A 46 16.93 -16.40 12.01
C SER A 46 17.93 -17.52 11.77
N LEU A 47 18.19 -17.88 10.51
CA LEU A 47 19.21 -18.86 10.13
C LEU A 47 20.61 -18.43 10.57
N ILE A 48 20.95 -17.14 10.40
CA ILE A 48 22.22 -16.59 10.89
C ILE A 48 22.27 -16.64 12.42
N GLY A 49 21.17 -16.36 13.12
CA GLY A 49 21.05 -16.45 14.58
C GLY A 49 21.18 -17.87 15.13
N PHE A 50 20.78 -18.88 14.37
CA PHE A 50 20.97 -20.29 14.75
C PHE A 50 22.45 -20.72 14.77
N ALA A 51 23.32 -20.11 13.96
CA ALA A 51 24.74 -20.49 13.90
C ALA A 51 25.47 -20.35 15.26
N PRO A 52 25.43 -19.20 15.97
CA PRO A 52 26.06 -19.07 17.28
C PRO A 52 25.38 -19.91 18.37
N ILE A 53 24.07 -20.15 18.26
CA ILE A 53 23.34 -21.05 19.19
C ILE A 53 23.80 -22.50 19.01
N GLY A 54 23.91 -22.97 17.75
CA GLY A 54 24.40 -24.31 17.45
C GLY A 54 25.84 -24.51 17.94
N ARG A 55 26.69 -23.48 17.76
CA ARG A 55 28.04 -23.47 18.34
C ARG A 55 28.00 -23.60 19.86
N PHE A 56 27.18 -22.79 20.55
CA PHE A 56 27.03 -22.88 22.01
C PHE A 56 26.60 -24.28 22.44
N LEU A 57 25.62 -24.87 21.75
CA LEU A 57 25.08 -26.18 22.09
C LEU A 57 26.13 -27.28 21.97
N PHE A 58 27.00 -27.21 20.96
CA PHE A 58 28.15 -28.11 20.83
C PHE A 58 29.09 -28.03 22.04
N PHE A 59 29.53 -26.82 22.43
CA PHE A 59 30.42 -26.63 23.58
C PHE A 59 29.76 -26.97 24.93
N TYR A 60 28.44 -26.80 25.02
CA TYR A 60 27.67 -27.21 26.19
C TYR A 60 27.69 -28.73 26.36
N MET A 61 27.51 -29.48 25.27
CA MET A 61 27.56 -30.95 25.30
C MET A 61 28.96 -31.50 25.61
N THR A 62 30.03 -30.79 25.27
CA THR A 62 31.41 -31.18 25.60
C THR A 62 31.88 -30.72 26.99
N GLY A 63 31.01 -30.11 27.80
CA GLY A 63 31.31 -29.70 29.18
C GLY A 63 31.99 -28.33 29.33
N GLU A 64 32.21 -27.58 28.24
CA GLU A 64 32.84 -26.25 28.21
C GLU A 64 31.84 -25.10 28.02
N GLY A 65 30.57 -25.33 28.39
CA GLY A 65 29.47 -24.39 28.15
C GLY A 65 29.61 -23.03 28.84
N ALA A 66 30.28 -22.98 29.99
CA ALA A 66 30.41 -21.76 30.81
C ALA A 66 31.15 -20.61 30.09
N GLY A 67 32.11 -20.93 29.19
CA GLY A 67 32.88 -19.92 28.46
C GLY A 67 32.15 -19.30 27.26
N HIS A 68 31.00 -19.84 26.86
CA HIS A 68 30.38 -19.53 25.56
C HIS A 68 29.03 -18.80 25.66
N ILE A 69 28.63 -18.35 26.86
CA ILE A 69 27.32 -17.69 27.10
C ILE A 69 27.11 -16.46 26.18
N GLN A 70 28.17 -15.72 25.84
CA GLN A 70 28.07 -14.57 24.92
C GLN A 70 27.53 -14.98 23.53
N SER A 71 27.92 -16.15 23.02
CA SER A 71 27.40 -16.65 21.74
C SER A 71 25.91 -16.94 21.80
N LEU A 72 25.42 -17.42 22.96
CA LEU A 72 24.00 -17.63 23.21
C LEU A 72 23.24 -16.30 23.27
N VAL A 73 23.81 -15.26 23.90
CA VAL A 73 23.19 -13.93 23.96
C VAL A 73 23.07 -13.31 22.57
N ILE A 74 24.15 -13.35 21.76
CA ILE A 74 24.14 -12.84 20.38
C ILE A 74 23.16 -13.63 19.52
N GLY A 75 23.17 -14.95 19.63
CA GLY A 75 22.24 -15.82 18.90
C GLY A 75 20.78 -15.57 19.27
N GLY A 76 20.49 -15.47 20.56
CA GLY A 76 19.15 -15.15 21.07
C GLY A 76 18.67 -13.78 20.60
N ALA A 77 19.52 -12.75 20.68
CA ALA A 77 19.19 -11.42 20.17
C ALA A 77 18.90 -11.43 18.66
N LEU A 78 19.70 -12.15 17.86
CA LEU A 78 19.45 -12.30 16.42
C LEU A 78 18.13 -13.03 16.13
N LEU A 79 17.83 -14.11 16.88
CA LEU A 79 16.55 -14.81 16.73
C LEU A 79 15.35 -13.91 17.08
N ILE A 80 15.45 -13.12 18.15
CA ILE A 80 14.41 -12.16 18.53
C ILE A 80 14.21 -11.13 17.42
N MET A 81 15.29 -10.55 16.88
CA MET A 81 15.17 -9.60 15.78
C MET A 81 14.60 -10.25 14.50
N GLY A 82 14.97 -11.51 14.22
CA GLY A 82 14.39 -12.29 13.13
C GLY A 82 12.88 -12.45 13.31
N LEU A 83 12.44 -12.86 14.51
CA LEU A 83 11.02 -12.99 14.87
C LEU A 83 10.27 -11.66 14.79
N MET A 84 10.86 -10.55 15.26
CA MET A 84 10.26 -9.22 15.12
C MET A 84 10.06 -8.85 13.64
N THR A 85 11.02 -9.21 12.78
CA THR A 85 10.89 -9.01 11.33
C THR A 85 9.73 -9.82 10.75
N PHE A 86 9.54 -11.07 11.19
CA PHE A 86 8.38 -11.90 10.83
C PHE A 86 7.05 -11.22 11.22
N LEU A 87 6.97 -10.68 12.44
CA LEU A 87 5.77 -9.99 12.93
C LEU A 87 5.46 -8.74 12.11
N VAL A 88 6.47 -7.91 11.82
CA VAL A 88 6.32 -6.75 10.94
C VAL A 88 5.84 -7.17 9.55
N GLY A 89 6.36 -8.29 9.03
CA GLY A 89 5.91 -8.87 7.77
C GLY A 89 4.43 -9.23 7.74
N MET A 90 3.93 -9.87 8.81
CA MET A 90 2.50 -10.17 8.95
C MET A 90 1.65 -8.91 9.05
N VAL A 91 2.08 -7.92 9.83
CA VAL A 91 1.36 -6.65 9.96
C VAL A 91 1.29 -5.93 8.62
N ALA A 92 2.39 -5.88 7.87
CA ALA A 92 2.43 -5.27 6.54
C ALA A 92 1.50 -5.99 5.55
N ASP A 93 1.41 -7.32 5.63
CA ASP A 93 0.47 -8.12 4.83
C ASP A 93 -0.98 -7.82 5.15
N LEU A 94 -1.32 -7.72 6.44
CA LEU A 94 -2.66 -7.35 6.87
C LEU A 94 -3.04 -5.93 6.38
N ILE A 95 -2.11 -4.97 6.47
CA ILE A 95 -2.32 -3.61 5.97
C ILE A 95 -2.55 -3.60 4.46
N SER A 96 -1.78 -4.38 3.70
CA SER A 96 -1.92 -4.45 2.23
C SER A 96 -3.27 -5.04 1.83
N HIS A 97 -3.69 -6.15 2.47
CA HIS A 97 -5.02 -6.73 2.26
C HIS A 97 -6.13 -5.77 2.67
N ASN A 98 -5.98 -5.05 3.78
CA ASN A 98 -6.94 -4.05 4.21
C ASN A 98 -7.08 -2.92 3.17
N ARG A 99 -5.97 -2.45 2.59
CA ARG A 99 -6.01 -1.44 1.52
C ARG A 99 -6.78 -1.94 0.29
N GLN A 100 -6.52 -3.17 -0.14
CA GLN A 100 -7.24 -3.79 -1.26
C GLN A 100 -8.75 -3.91 -0.99
N LEU A 101 -9.14 -4.27 0.24
CA LEU A 101 -10.55 -4.35 0.65
C LEU A 101 -11.24 -2.99 0.57
N VAL A 102 -10.58 -1.93 1.01
CA VAL A 102 -11.11 -0.56 0.94
C VAL A 102 -11.23 -0.09 -0.51
N GLU A 103 -10.21 -0.33 -1.35
CA GLU A 103 -10.24 -0.02 -2.78
C GLU A 103 -11.43 -0.70 -3.47
N MET A 104 -11.62 -2.01 -3.26
CA MET A 104 -12.77 -2.75 -3.80
C MET A 104 -14.12 -2.23 -3.31
N THR A 105 -14.20 -1.80 -2.05
CA THR A 105 -15.43 -1.27 -1.47
C THR A 105 -15.78 0.09 -2.09
N LEU A 106 -14.78 0.98 -2.21
CA LEU A 106 -14.95 2.29 -2.82
C LEU A 106 -15.36 2.18 -4.30
N GLU A 107 -14.77 1.24 -5.04
CA GLU A 107 -15.17 0.96 -6.43
C GLU A 107 -16.62 0.49 -6.55
N LYS A 108 -17.08 -0.38 -5.62
CA LYS A 108 -18.48 -0.82 -5.59
C LYS A 108 -19.43 0.34 -5.32
N VAL A 109 -19.12 1.19 -4.33
CA VAL A 109 -19.91 2.39 -4.02
C VAL A 109 -19.97 3.30 -5.25
N ARG A 110 -18.83 3.56 -5.90
CA ARG A 110 -18.78 4.42 -7.09
C ARG A 110 -19.60 3.86 -8.25
N ARG A 111 -19.60 2.54 -8.48
CA ARG A 111 -20.47 1.92 -9.50
C ARG A 111 -21.95 2.10 -9.17
N LEU A 112 -22.33 1.99 -7.89
CA LEU A 112 -23.72 2.22 -7.47
C LEU A 112 -24.13 3.68 -7.70
N GLU A 113 -23.28 4.65 -7.34
CA GLU A 113 -23.53 6.08 -7.63
C GLU A 113 -23.74 6.38 -9.11
N LEU A 114 -22.95 5.74 -9.99
CA LEU A 114 -23.06 5.92 -11.44
C LEU A 114 -24.25 5.18 -12.06
N ALA A 115 -24.71 4.09 -11.43
CA ALA A 115 -25.86 3.32 -11.88
C ALA A 115 -27.19 3.95 -11.45
N LEU A 116 -27.18 4.85 -10.46
CA LEU A 116 -28.34 5.67 -10.14
C LEU A 116 -28.57 6.66 -11.29
N PRO A 117 -29.75 6.67 -11.94
CA PRO A 117 -30.13 7.75 -12.84
C PRO A 117 -30.02 9.07 -12.08
N ALA A 118 -29.62 10.15 -12.76
CA ALA A 118 -29.58 11.49 -12.18
C ALA A 118 -31.00 11.99 -11.83
N GLU A 119 -31.66 11.37 -10.87
CA GLU A 119 -32.97 11.73 -10.34
C GLU A 119 -32.82 12.88 -9.34
N SER A 120 -32.13 13.94 -9.76
CA SER A 120 -31.93 15.15 -8.96
C SER A 120 -31.82 16.43 -9.80
N ALA A 121 -32.21 16.40 -11.07
CA ALA A 121 -32.54 17.61 -11.82
C ALA A 121 -34.03 17.67 -12.19
N PRO A 122 -34.91 17.94 -11.20
CA PRO A 122 -36.11 18.72 -11.49
C PRO A 122 -36.10 20.02 -10.67
N LYS A 123 -35.34 21.02 -11.13
CA LYS A 123 -35.56 22.41 -10.70
C LYS A 123 -36.09 23.32 -11.80
N GLU A 124 -36.08 22.87 -13.05
CA GLU A 124 -36.60 23.62 -14.20
C GLU A 124 -38.12 23.45 -14.37
N ASN A 125 -38.67 22.36 -13.84
CA ASN A 125 -40.09 22.03 -13.97
C ASN A 125 -40.95 22.63 -12.85
N LEU A 126 -40.35 22.93 -11.69
CA LEU A 126 -41.07 23.49 -10.54
C LEU A 126 -41.36 24.98 -10.72
N SER A 127 -40.41 25.75 -11.28
CA SER A 127 -40.62 27.16 -11.60
C SER A 127 -41.66 27.35 -12.71
N SER A 128 -41.62 26.51 -13.76
CA SER A 128 -42.59 26.56 -14.86
C SER A 128 -43.99 26.04 -14.46
N GLN A 129 -44.08 25.07 -13.54
CA GLN A 129 -45.37 24.63 -12.98
C GLN A 129 -45.97 25.66 -12.02
N ILE A 130 -45.16 26.28 -11.14
CA ILE A 130 -45.64 27.34 -10.24
C ILE A 130 -46.10 28.59 -11.02
N GLU A 131 -45.43 28.92 -12.13
CA GLU A 131 -45.80 30.07 -12.97
C GLU A 131 -47.03 29.78 -13.85
N ALA A 132 -47.29 28.52 -14.20
CA ALA A 132 -48.48 28.09 -14.94
C ALA A 132 -49.72 27.85 -14.05
N GLU A 133 -49.53 27.53 -12.76
CA GLU A 133 -50.62 27.22 -11.82
C GLU A 133 -51.05 28.44 -10.98
N LEU A 134 -50.46 29.61 -11.22
CA LEU A 134 -50.83 30.84 -10.54
C LEU A 134 -52.25 31.27 -10.97
N PRO A 135 -53.23 31.38 -10.06
CA PRO A 135 -54.58 31.80 -10.44
C PRO A 135 -54.54 33.24 -10.98
N GLU A 136 -55.28 33.53 -12.06
CA GLU A 136 -55.33 34.83 -12.73
C GLU A 136 -55.56 36.02 -11.78
N ALA A 137 -56.18 35.77 -10.62
CA ALA A 137 -56.34 36.74 -9.55
C ALA A 137 -55.00 37.34 -9.07
N VAL A 138 -53.93 36.54 -8.98
CA VAL A 138 -52.60 36.97 -8.51
C VAL A 138 -51.86 37.78 -9.60
N ILE A 139 -52.02 37.40 -10.86
CA ILE A 139 -51.49 38.16 -12.01
C ILE A 139 -52.20 39.52 -12.10
N SER A 140 -53.52 39.56 -11.95
CA SER A 140 -54.31 40.79 -11.94
C SER A 140 -54.02 41.72 -10.75
N ALA A 141 -53.56 41.16 -9.62
CA ALA A 141 -53.17 41.94 -8.44
C ALA A 141 -51.81 42.60 -8.66
N ARG A 142 -50.86 41.88 -9.28
CA ARG A 142 -49.51 42.37 -9.60
C ARG A 142 -49.55 43.50 -10.64
N GLU A 143 -50.45 43.41 -11.63
CA GLU A 143 -50.65 44.48 -12.62
C GLU A 143 -51.33 45.71 -12.03
N ARG A 144 -52.29 45.54 -11.12
CA ARG A 144 -52.93 46.67 -10.41
C ARG A 144 -51.94 47.45 -9.54
N THR A 145 -50.99 46.78 -8.89
CA THR A 145 -49.94 47.46 -8.15
C THR A 145 -48.89 48.15 -9.03
N ARG A 146 -48.71 47.69 -10.28
CA ARG A 146 -47.75 48.28 -11.23
C ARG A 146 -48.31 49.54 -11.92
N ASN A 147 -49.62 49.62 -12.12
CA ASN A 147 -50.29 50.76 -12.76
C ASN A 147 -50.76 51.85 -11.78
N ALA A 148 -50.54 51.66 -10.48
CA ALA A 148 -50.93 52.59 -9.41
C ALA A 148 -49.77 53.47 -8.88
N GLY A 149 -48.61 53.45 -9.56
CA GLY A 149 -47.49 54.36 -9.34
C GLY A 149 -47.16 55.10 -10.64
#